data_AF-A0A1I5MLT5-F1
#
_entry.id   AF-A0A1I5MLT5-F1
#
_cell.length_a   1.000
_cell.length_b   1.000
_cell.length_c   1.000
_cell.angle_alpha   90.00
_cell.angle_beta   90.00
_cell.angle_gamma   90.00
#
_symmetry.space_group_name_H-M   'P 1'
#
loop_
_entity.id
_entity.type
_entity.pdbx_description
1 polymer ?
#
loop_
_entity_poly.entity_id
_entity_poly.type
_entity_poly.pdbx_seq_one_letter_code
_entity_poly.pdbx_strand_id
1 'polypeptide(L)' 'MGDFDLKQEISLKEDAAYVVKNGKLTTMKAPECGHGNDEIVWKDGKVLDVIRSKRERINGQEYI' A
#
# COMPACT_ATOMS: atom_id res chain seq x y z
N MET A 1 28.61 0.64 13.67
CA MET A 1 27.98 -0.39 12.82
C MET A 1 27.46 0.36 11.61
N GLY A 2 28.05 0.13 10.42
CA GLY A 2 27.76 0.97 9.26
C GLY A 2 26.30 0.84 8.82
N ASP A 3 25.67 1.96 8.47
CA ASP A 3 24.40 1.95 7.74
C ASP A 3 24.65 1.27 6.40
N PHE A 4 24.16 0.04 6.25
CA PHE A 4 24.13 -0.62 4.96
C PHE A 4 22.92 -0.09 4.20
N ASP A 5 23.15 0.66 3.13
CA ASP A 5 22.10 1.06 2.19
C ASP A 5 21.49 -0.20 1.56
N LEU A 6 20.30 -0.59 2.03
CA LEU A 6 19.53 -1.68 1.43
C LEU A 6 18.86 -1.17 0.15
N LYS A 7 19.14 -1.83 -0.96
CA LYS A 7 18.58 -1.51 -2.29
C LYS A 7 17.86 -2.74 -2.84
N GLN A 8 16.76 -2.52 -3.57
CA GLN A 8 16.02 -3.58 -4.24
C GLN A 8 15.58 -3.09 -5.62
N GLU A 9 15.69 -3.97 -6.62
CA GLU A 9 15.21 -3.71 -7.98
C GLU A 9 13.73 -4.06 -8.09
N ILE A 10 12.94 -3.17 -8.73
CA ILE A 10 11.50 -3.30 -8.87
C ILE A 10 11.14 -3.23 -10.36
N SER A 11 10.35 -4.20 -10.84
CA SER A 11 9.78 -4.18 -12.19
C SER A 11 8.70 -3.11 -12.30
N LEU A 12 8.78 -2.26 -13.34
CA LEU A 12 7.83 -1.18 -13.60
C LEU A 12 6.76 -1.56 -14.65
N LYS A 13 6.54 -2.86 -14.89
CA LYS A 13 5.60 -3.36 -15.92
C LYS A 13 4.13 -3.30 -15.50
N GLU A 14 3.85 -3.24 -14.21
CA GLU A 14 2.50 -3.29 -13.65
C GLU A 14 2.32 -2.19 -12.60
N ASP A 15 1.09 -1.72 -12.44
CA ASP A 15 0.73 -0.75 -11.41
C ASP A 15 0.83 -1.40 -10.02
N ALA A 16 1.58 -0.77 -9.12
CA ALA A 16 1.74 -1.24 -7.75
C ALA A 16 2.04 -0.09 -6.79
N ALA A 17 1.69 -0.29 -5.52
CA ALA A 17 2.14 0.55 -4.42
C ALA A 17 3.10 -0.24 -3.53
N TYR A 18 4.13 0.41 -3.01
CA TYR A 18 5.12 -0.22 -2.13
C TYR A 18 5.32 0.60 -0.86
N VAL A 19 5.50 -0.09 0.26
CA VAL A 19 5.83 0.53 1.54
C VAL A 19 7.17 0.00 2.04
N VAL A 20 8.10 0.90 2.34
CA VAL A 20 9.40 0.57 2.94
C VAL A 20 9.38 0.95 4.41
N LYS A 21 9.65 -0.01 5.29
CA LYS A 21 9.77 0.23 6.74
C LYS A 21 10.84 -0.68 7.32
N ASN A 22 11.76 -0.11 8.11
CA ASN A 22 12.85 -0.83 8.79
C ASN A 22 13.63 -1.79 7.86
N GLY A 23 13.97 -1.32 6.66
CA GLY A 23 14.74 -2.11 5.68
C GLY A 23 13.96 -3.20 4.96
N LYS A 24 12.63 -3.28 5.12
CA LYS A 24 11.77 -4.25 4.43
C LYS A 24 10.83 -3.54 3.46
N LEU A 25 10.82 -4.00 2.21
CA LEU A 25 9.84 -3.62 1.19
C LEU A 25 8.61 -4.52 1.30
N THR A 26 7.43 -3.92 1.37
CA THR A 26 6.14 -4.62 1.32
C THR A 26 5.37 -4.15 0.09
N THR A 27 5.00 -5.08 -0.78
CA THR A 27 4.13 -4.79 -1.94
C THR A 27 2.68 -4.73 -1.49
N MET A 28 2.04 -3.59 -1.73
CA MET A 28 0.62 -3.40 -1.47
C MET A 28 -0.18 -3.92 -2.66
N LYS A 29 -0.92 -5.01 -2.47
CA LYS A 29 -1.80 -5.57 -3.51
C LYS A 29 -3.07 -4.72 -3.62
N ALA A 30 -3.57 -4.49 -4.84
CA ALA A 30 -4.89 -3.90 -5.02
C ALA A 30 -5.97 -4.69 -4.23
N PRO A 31 -7.04 -4.03 -3.76
CA PRO A 31 -8.17 -4.72 -3.14
C PRO A 31 -8.79 -5.77 -4.08
N GLU A 32 -9.11 -6.96 -3.55
CA GLU A 32 -9.61 -8.09 -4.35
C GLU A 32 -10.93 -7.78 -5.08
N CYS A 33 -11.75 -6.87 -4.54
CA CYS A 33 -13.00 -6.44 -5.15
C CYS A 33 -12.82 -5.47 -6.34
N GLY A 34 -11.59 -5.17 -6.74
CA GLY A 34 -11.26 -4.30 -7.87
C GLY A 34 -11.43 -2.80 -7.59
N HIS A 35 -11.88 -2.42 -6.39
CA HIS A 35 -12.04 -1.04 -5.97
C HIS A 35 -11.83 -0.91 -4.46
N GLY A 36 -11.12 0.13 -4.02
CA GLY A 36 -10.91 0.42 -2.61
C GLY A 36 -9.78 1.41 -2.41
N ASN A 37 -9.52 1.75 -1.15
CA ASN A 37 -8.48 2.69 -0.76
C ASN A 37 -7.69 2.09 0.42
N ASP A 38 -6.39 2.35 0.42
CA ASP A 38 -5.52 2.12 1.57
C ASP A 38 -5.09 3.49 2.13
N GLU A 39 -5.07 3.63 3.45
CA GLU A 39 -4.61 4.83 4.15
C GLU A 39 -3.25 4.57 4.82
N ILE A 40 -2.27 5.42 4.55
CA ILE A 40 -0.93 5.32 5.18
C ILE A 40 -0.91 6.20 6.42
N VAL A 41 -0.67 5.58 7.57
CA VAL A 41 -0.52 6.27 8.84
C VAL A 41 0.95 6.57 9.10
N TRP A 42 1.26 7.84 9.33
CA TRP A 42 2.61 8.30 9.65
C TRP A 42 2.74 8.65 11.12
N LYS A 43 3.90 8.36 11.69
CA LYS A 43 4.28 8.80 13.05
C LYS A 43 5.77 9.08 13.09
N ASP A 44 6.14 10.24 13.64
CA ASP A 44 7.54 10.67 13.80
C ASP A 44 8.35 10.59 12.48
N GLY A 45 7.71 10.98 11.37
CA GLY A 45 8.31 10.96 10.03
C GLY A 45 8.50 9.56 9.41
N LYS A 46 7.97 8.51 10.04
CA LYS A 46 8.06 7.12 9.57
C LYS A 46 6.68 6.54 9.31
N VAL A 47 6.61 5.58 8.38
CA VAL A 47 5.38 4.79 8.19
C VAL A 47 5.13 3.98 9.46
N LEU A 48 3.98 4.20 10.08
CA LEU A 48 3.52 3.42 11.22
C LEU A 48 2.72 2.22 10.73
N ASP A 49 1.63 2.46 10.01
CA ASP A 49 0.70 1.42 9.57
C ASP A 49 0.11 1.74 8.19
N VAL A 50 -0.47 0.72 7.56
CA VAL A 50 -1.35 0.89 6.41
C VAL A 50 -2.70 0.27 6.74
N ILE A 51 -3.76 1.08 6.68
CA ILE A 51 -5.11 0.66 6.97
C ILE A 51 -5.81 0.37 5.65
N ARG A 52 -6.21 -0.88 5.45
CA ARG A 52 -7.00 -1.30 4.29
C ARG A 52 -8.48 -1.16 4.57
N SER A 53 -9.16 -0.34 3.78
CA SER A 53 -10.61 -0.21 3.86
C SER A 53 -11.30 -1.05 2.78
N LYS A 54 -12.15 -2.00 3.21
CA LYS A 54 -13.07 -2.70 2.31
C LYS A 54 -14.34 -1.87 2.19
N ARG A 55 -14.72 -1.51 0.96
CA ARG A 55 -16.06 -0.97 0.69
C ARG A 55 -16.96 -2.10 0.27
N GLU A 56 -17.98 -2.38 1.07
CA GLU A 56 -19.09 -3.23 0.66
C GLU A 56 -20.22 -2.32 0.20
N ARG A 57 -20.58 -2.41 -1.08
CA ARG A 57 -21.77 -1.72 -1.58
C ARG A 57 -22.99 -2.48 -1.10
N ILE A 58 -23.79 -1.86 -0.26
CA ILE A 58 -25.13 -2.34 0.07
C ILE A 58 -26.07 -1.80 -1.02
N ASN A 59 -26.63 -2.70 -1.84
CA ASN A 59 -27.62 -2.51 -2.91
C ASN A 59 -27.97 -1.06 -3.33
N GLY A 60 -27.68 -0.69 -4.59
CA GLY A 60 -28.45 0.33 -5.31
C GLY A 60 -27.76 1.62 -5.78
N GLN A 61 -26.57 1.55 -6.39
CA GLN A 61 -26.12 2.65 -7.26
C GLN A 61 -25.74 2.09 -8.62
N GLU A 62 -26.74 2.02 -9.49
CA GLU A 62 -26.54 1.97 -10.94
C GLU A 62 -25.95 3.32 -11.40
N TYR A 63 -25.01 3.21 -12.34
CA TYR A 63 -24.34 4.22 -13.16
C TYR A 63 -24.89 5.67 -13.14
N ILE A 64 -23.99 6.64 -13.03
CA ILE A 64 -24.13 7.95 -13.71
C ILE A 64 -23.24 7.90 -14.94
#